data_AF-A0A2E0AK93-F1
#
_entry.id   AF-A0A2E0AK93-F1
#
_cell.length_a   1.000
_cell.length_b   1.000
_cell.length_c   1.000
_cell.angle_alpha   90.00
_cell.angle_beta   90.00
_cell.angle_gamma   90.00
#
_symmetry.space_group_name_H-M   'P 1'
#
loop_
_entity.id
_entity.type
_entity.pdbx_description
1 polymer ?
#
loop_
_entity_poly.entity_id
_entity_poly.type
_entity_poly.pdbx_seq_one_letter_code
_entity_poly.pdbx_strand_id
1 'polypeptide(L)'
;MDAGNPLQQLLLRGLGTTTLVADRLRGVTQQWVSSGRLDPNQASALAEDVLRALKGETPELEEQVERNLERNREHLLQDLGVASQKEIDELRGRIDRLEQQLRRSESRES
;
A
#
# COMPACT_ATOMS: atom_id res chain seq x y z
N MET A 1 -16.66 8.14 1.20
CA MET A 1 -15.23 8.27 0.88
C MET A 1 -14.50 8.19 2.19
N ASP A 2 -13.88 7.04 2.48
CA ASP A 2 -13.12 6.86 3.71
C ASP A 2 -12.07 7.96 3.81
N ALA A 3 -12.12 8.74 4.90
CA ALA A 3 -11.05 9.65 5.25
C ALA A 3 -9.85 8.80 5.70
N GLY A 4 -9.17 8.20 4.72
CA GLY A 4 -7.97 7.41 4.93
C GLY A 4 -6.99 8.21 5.77
N ASN A 5 -6.46 7.58 6.81
CA ASN A 5 -5.57 8.19 7.80
C ASN A 5 -4.56 9.10 7.07
N PRO A 6 -4.45 10.39 7.43
CA PRO A 6 -3.57 11.34 6.74
C PRO A 6 -2.10 10.87 6.71
N LEU A 7 -1.68 10.02 7.65
CA LEU A 7 -0.37 9.35 7.61
C LEU A 7 -0.23 8.42 6.40
N GLN A 8 -1.26 7.65 6.09
CA GLN A 8 -1.31 6.77 4.93
C GLN A 8 -1.30 7.58 3.62
N GLN A 9 -1.98 8.73 3.61
CA GLN A 9 -1.97 9.64 2.45
C GLN A 9 -0.61 10.31 2.24
N LEU A 10 0.09 10.68 3.32
CA LEU A 10 1.45 11.24 3.25
C LEU A 10 2.47 10.19 2.78
N LEU A 11 2.34 8.95 3.26
CA LEU A 11 3.15 7.80 2.84
C LEU A 11 2.92 7.50 1.34
N LEU A 12 1.66 7.45 0.90
CA LEU A 12 1.28 7.20 -0.49
C LEU A 12 1.69 8.32 -1.44
N ARG A 13 1.82 9.56 -0.95
CA ARG A 13 2.19 10.71 -1.77
C ARG A 13 3.70 10.92 -1.88
N GLY A 14 4.52 10.11 -1.20
CA GLY A 14 5.99 10.20 -1.25
C GLY A 14 6.53 11.58 -0.82
N LEU A 15 5.73 12.37 -0.11
CA LEU A 15 6.13 13.71 0.32
C LEU A 15 7.04 13.58 1.54
N GLY A 16 8.35 13.56 1.27
CA GLY A 16 9.46 13.49 2.23
C GLY A 16 9.59 14.69 3.19
N THR A 17 8.49 15.19 3.76
CA THR A 17 8.55 16.15 4.86
C THR A 17 8.68 15.39 6.18
N THR A 18 9.88 14.87 6.42
CA THR A 18 10.28 14.16 7.66
C THR A 18 9.88 14.93 8.92
N THR A 19 9.76 16.25 8.85
CA THR A 19 9.31 17.14 9.93
C THR A 19 7.85 16.92 10.32
N LEU A 20 6.93 16.82 9.35
CA LEU A 20 5.49 16.67 9.64
C LEU A 20 5.15 15.28 10.18
N VAL A 21 5.88 14.26 9.70
CA VAL A 21 5.74 12.89 10.17
C VAL A 21 6.24 12.75 11.61
N ALA A 22 7.36 13.40 11.96
CA ALA A 22 7.91 13.39 13.32
C ALA A 22 6.95 13.98 14.36
N ASP A 23 6.35 15.14 14.06
CA ASP A 23 5.41 15.78 14.98
C ASP A 23 4.13 14.96 15.15
N ARG A 24 3.64 14.33 14.07
CA ARG A 24 2.45 13.48 14.17
C ARG A 24 2.72 12.17 14.92
N LEU A 25 3.87 11.56 14.68
CA LEU A 25 4.29 10.35 15.38
C LEU A 25 4.37 10.60 16.89
N ARG A 26 4.99 11.72 17.31
CA ARG A 26 5.01 12.16 18.72
C ARG A 26 3.61 12.35 19.29
N GLY A 27 2.68 12.92 18.51
CA GLY A 27 1.30 13.09 18.94
C GLY A 27 0.57 11.76 19.18
N VAL A 28 0.77 10.77 18.31
CA VAL A 28 0.14 9.44 18.43
C VAL A 28 0.74 8.65 19.59
N THR A 29 2.07 8.66 19.75
CA THR A 29 2.71 7.96 20.87
C THR A 29 2.31 8.58 22.21
N GLN A 30 2.22 9.90 22.30
CA GLN A 30 1.72 10.59 23.50
C GLN A 30 0.25 10.23 23.81
N GLN A 31 -0.59 10.04 22.78
CA GLN A 31 -1.98 9.60 22.96
C GLN A 31 -2.04 8.15 23.50
N TRP A 32 -1.12 7.28 23.08
CA TRP A 32 -1.04 5.92 23.61
C TRP A 32 -0.53 5.88 25.04
N VAL A 33 0.38 6.77 25.41
CA VAL A 33 0.81 6.96 26.81
C VAL A 33 -0.33 7.47 27.67
N SER A 34 -1.05 8.51 27.22
CA SER A 34 -2.15 9.09 28.00
C SER A 34 -3.35 8.15 28.14
N SER A 35 -3.55 7.24 27.18
CA SER A 35 -4.57 6.18 27.25
C SER A 35 -4.12 4.93 28.01
N GLY A 36 -2.89 4.92 28.56
CA GLY A 36 -2.33 3.79 29.32
C GLY A 36 -2.00 2.56 28.46
N ARG A 37 -1.99 2.70 27.13
CA ARG A 37 -1.66 1.63 26.18
C ARG A 37 -0.16 1.45 25.99
N LEU A 38 0.64 2.44 26.40
CA LEU A 38 2.08 2.45 26.21
C LEU A 38 2.77 3.14 27.39
N ASP A 39 3.91 2.61 27.83
CA ASP A 39 4.73 3.26 28.85
C ASP A 39 5.47 4.50 28.28
N PRO A 40 5.63 5.59 29.04
CA PRO A 40 6.34 6.78 28.58
C PRO A 40 7.75 6.53 28.04
N ASN A 41 8.50 5.61 28.66
CA ASN A 41 9.86 5.29 28.23
C ASN A 41 9.87 4.51 26.90
N GLN A 42 8.88 3.64 26.70
CA GLN A 42 8.72 2.86 25.47
C GLN A 42 8.23 3.74 24.31
N ALA A 43 7.42 4.76 24.59
CA ALA A 43 6.91 5.70 23.60
C ALA A 43 8.01 6.50 22.91
N SER A 44 9.03 6.95 23.66
CA SER A 44 10.15 7.67 23.09
C SER A 44 11.02 6.78 22.22
N ALA A 45 11.31 5.55 22.67
CA ALA A 45 12.09 4.58 21.91
C ALA A 45 11.40 4.21 20.58
N LEU A 46 10.10 3.89 20.63
CA LEU A 46 9.34 3.56 19.42
C LEU A 46 9.25 4.73 18.43
N ALA A 47 9.09 5.96 18.93
CA ALA A 47 9.09 7.14 18.07
C ALA A 47 10.45 7.34 17.39
N GLU A 48 11.54 7.11 18.12
CA GLU A 48 12.90 7.21 17.61
C GLU A 48 13.21 6.12 16.57
N ASP A 49 12.80 4.88 16.82
CA ASP A 49 13.01 3.75 15.91
C ASP A 49 12.27 3.95 14.58
N VAL A 50 11.02 4.42 14.63
CA VAL A 50 10.25 4.72 13.41
C VAL A 50 10.87 5.90 12.66
N LEU A 51 11.37 6.92 13.36
CA LEU A 51 12.07 8.03 12.71
C LEU A 51 13.39 7.59 12.08
N ARG A 52 14.13 6.69 12.74
CA ARG A 52 15.38 6.12 12.25
C ARG A 52 15.14 5.28 11.00
N ALA A 53 14.09 4.46 11.00
CA ALA A 53 13.67 3.68 9.84
C ALA A 53 13.25 4.57 8.65
N LEU A 54 12.50 5.65 8.90
CA LEU A 54 12.11 6.61 7.87
C LEU A 54 13.29 7.41 7.29
N LYS A 55 14.39 7.53 8.02
CA LYS A 55 15.64 8.17 7.56
C LYS A 55 16.55 7.20 6.80
N GLY A 56 16.20 5.92 6.70
CA GLY A 56 17.06 4.89 6.11
C GLY A 56 18.29 4.55 6.96
N GLU A 57 18.26 4.88 8.26
CA GLU A 57 19.37 4.58 9.19
C GLU A 57 19.33 3.13 9.71
N THR A 58 18.37 2.31 9.26
CA THR A 58 18.24 0.88 9.57
C THR A 58 18.24 0.04 8.28
N PRO A 59 19.42 -0.29 7.72
CA PRO A 59 19.54 -1.02 6.45
C PRO A 59 18.94 -2.44 6.53
N GLU A 60 18.98 -3.08 7.69
CA GLU A 60 18.40 -4.41 7.92
C GLU A 60 16.86 -4.42 7.79
N LEU A 61 16.23 -3.32 8.19
CA LEU A 61 14.79 -3.10 8.10
C LEU A 61 14.39 -2.78 6.65
N GLU A 62 15.20 -1.99 5.93
CA GLU A 62 14.99 -1.74 4.51
C GLU A 62 15.03 -3.03 3.70
N GLU A 63 16.06 -3.86 3.88
CA GLU A 63 16.15 -5.15 3.19
C GLU A 63 14.98 -6.08 3.54
N GLN A 64 14.53 -6.10 4.80
CA GLN A 64 13.41 -6.95 5.21
C GLN A 64 12.09 -6.45 4.63
N VAL A 65 11.88 -5.13 4.58
CA VAL A 65 10.72 -4.49 3.97
C VAL A 65 10.74 -4.73 2.47
N GLU A 66 11.87 -4.54 1.80
CA GLU A 66 12.04 -4.78 0.36
C GLU A 66 11.73 -6.24 0.00
N ARG A 67 12.32 -7.21 0.73
CA ARG A 67 12.02 -8.63 0.54
C ARG A 67 10.55 -8.99 0.81
N ASN A 68 9.87 -8.31 1.72
CA ASN A 68 8.45 -8.53 1.98
C ASN A 68 7.57 -7.87 0.91
N LEU A 69 7.96 -6.68 0.45
CA LEU A 69 7.28 -5.92 -0.59
C LEU A 69 7.35 -6.63 -1.93
N GLU A 70 8.51 -7.20 -2.28
CA GLU A 70 8.70 -8.03 -3.47
C GLU A 70 7.83 -9.28 -3.43
N ARG A 71 7.82 -9.98 -2.29
CA ARG A 71 7.01 -11.21 -2.10
C ARG A 71 5.51 -10.95 -2.15
N ASN A 72 5.07 -9.80 -1.63
CA ASN A 72 3.65 -9.45 -1.57
C ASN A 72 3.24 -8.45 -2.66
N ARG A 73 4.10 -8.19 -3.65
CA ARG A 73 3.85 -7.19 -4.69
C ARG A 73 2.55 -7.44 -5.42
N GLU A 74 2.26 -8.69 -5.75
CA GLU A 74 1.02 -9.07 -6.45
C GLU A 74 -0.23 -8.77 -5.61
N HIS A 75 -0.19 -9.11 -4.31
CA HIS A 75 -1.28 -8.78 -3.39
C HIS A 75 -1.45 -7.27 -3.21
N LEU A 76 -0.35 -6.52 -3.10
CA LEU A 76 -0.39 -5.07 -3.00
C LEU A 76 -0.96 -4.42 -4.27
N LEU A 77 -0.60 -4.91 -5.46
CA LEU A 77 -1.16 -4.41 -6.71
C LEU A 77 -2.66 -4.70 -6.81
N GLN A 78 -3.11 -5.88 -6.37
CA GLN A 78 -4.54 -6.20 -6.25
C GLN A 78 -5.27 -5.29 -5.26
N ASP A 79 -4.71 -5.08 -4.07
CA ASP A 79 -5.30 -4.21 -3.04
C ASP A 79 -5.38 -2.74 -3.48
N LEU A 80 -4.43 -2.31 -4.33
CA LEU A 80 -4.43 -0.99 -4.96
C LEU A 80 -5.36 -0.90 -6.19
N GLY A 81 -6.03 -2.00 -6.55
CA GLY A 81 -6.94 -2.06 -7.69
C GLY A 81 -6.24 -2.04 -9.06
N VAL A 82 -4.93 -2.33 -9.09
CA VAL A 82 -4.18 -2.46 -10.34
C VAL A 82 -4.44 -3.86 -10.90
N ALA A 83 -5.14 -3.91 -12.05
CA ALA A 83 -5.40 -5.16 -12.75
C ALA A 83 -4.08 -5.84 -13.15
N SER A 84 -3.97 -7.13 -12.84
CA SER A 84 -2.82 -7.94 -13.23
C SER A 84 -2.83 -8.20 -14.73
N GLN A 85 -1.64 -8.45 -15.30
CA GLN A 85 -1.51 -8.81 -16.72
C GLN A 85 -2.34 -10.05 -17.07
N LYS A 86 -2.42 -11.02 -16.15
CA LYS A 86 -3.22 -12.24 -16.31
C LYS A 86 -4.72 -11.93 -16.45
N GLU A 87 -5.24 -11.04 -15.62
CA GLU A 87 -6.65 -10.62 -15.70
C GLU A 87 -6.94 -9.90 -17.02
N ILE A 88 -6.01 -9.06 -17.48
CA ILE A 88 -6.11 -8.40 -18.79
C ILE A 88 -6.12 -9.42 -19.93
N ASP A 89 -5.25 -10.42 -19.89
CA ASP A 89 -5.16 -11.45 -20.91
C ASP A 89 -6.41 -12.36 -20.92
N GLU A 90 -6.96 -12.67 -19.75
CA GLU A 90 -8.23 -13.39 -19.65
C GLU A 90 -9.40 -12.59 -20.25
N LEU A 91 -9.46 -11.29 -19.96
CA LEU A 91 -10.48 -10.40 -20.52
C LEU A 91 -10.36 -10.31 -22.05
N ARG A 92 -9.14 -10.19 -22.59
CA ARG A 92 -8.89 -10.23 -24.05
C ARG A 92 -9.42 -11.52 -24.67
N GLY A 93 -9.06 -12.67 -24.09
CA GLY A 93 -9.55 -13.95 -24.59
C GLY A 93 -11.07 -14.11 -24.51
N ARG A 94 -11.72 -13.50 -23.51
CA ARG A 94 -13.20 -13.46 -23.42
C ARG A 94 -13.80 -12.61 -24.52
N ILE A 95 -13.21 -11.45 -24.83
CA ILE A 95 -13.64 -10.56 -25.91
C ILE A 95 -13.52 -11.29 -27.25
N ASP A 96 -12.38 -11.92 -27.54
CA ASP A 96 -12.16 -12.63 -28.81
C ASP A 96 -13.22 -13.73 -29.05
N ARG A 97 -13.62 -14.45 -27.99
CA ARG A 97 -14.67 -15.48 -28.08
C ARG A 97 -16.04 -14.88 -28.37
N LEU A 98 -16.37 -13.76 -27.72
CA LEU A 98 -17.64 -13.06 -27.96
C LEU A 98 -17.70 -12.52 -29.39
N GLU A 99 -16.61 -11.96 -29.90
CA GLU A 99 -16.52 -11.49 -31.29
C GLU A 99 -16.70 -12.63 -32.29
N GLN A 100 -16.10 -13.80 -32.05
CA GLN A 100 -16.31 -14.98 -32.90
C GLN A 100 -17.76 -15.49 -32.85
N GLN A 101 -18.39 -15.48 -31.67
CA GLN A 101 -19.79 -15.88 -31.53
C GLN A 101 -20.71 -14.93 -32.30
N LEU A 102 -20.49 -13.62 -32.19
CA LEU A 102 -21.27 -12.61 -32.90
C LEU A 102 -21.17 -12.79 -34.42
N ARG A 103 -19.95 -12.93 -34.96
CA ARG A 103 -19.71 -13.17 -36.40
C ARG A 103 -20.43 -14.43 -36.90
N ARG A 104 -20.42 -15.51 -36.10
CA ARG A 104 -21.12 -16.75 -36.46
C ARG A 104 -22.64 -16.57 -36.47
N SER A 105 -23.19 -15.83 -35.52
CA SER A 105 -24.62 -15.52 -35.50
C SER A 105 -25.03 -14.68 -36.71
N GLU A 106 -24.28 -13.61 -37.02
CA GLU A 106 -24.55 -12.76 -38.19
C GLU A 106 -24.47 -13.54 -39.52
N SER A 107 -23.52 -14.47 -39.64
CA SER A 107 -23.39 -15.33 -40.83
C SER A 107 -24.50 -16.38 -40.98
N ARG A 108 -25.27 -16.66 -39.92
CA ARG A 108 -26.42 -17.58 -39.95
C ARG A 108 -27.74 -16.87 -40.26
N GLU A 109 -27.79 -15.55 -40.08
CA GLU A 109 -28.96 -14.71 -40.33
C GLU A 109 -28.95 -14.08 -41.74
N SER A 110 -27.83 -14.14 -42.47
CA SER A 110 -27.71 -13.77 -43.89
C SER A 110 -27.92 -14.97 -44.81
#